data_AF-A0A933LRM8-F1
#
_entry.id   AF-A0A933LRM8-F1
#
_cell.length_a   1.000
_cell.length_b   1.000
_cell.length_c   1.000
_cell.angle_alpha   90.00
_cell.angle_beta   90.00
_cell.angle_gamma   90.00
#
_symmetry.space_group_name_H-M   'P 1'
#
loop_
_entity.id
_entity.type
_entity.pdbx_description
1 polymer ?
#
loop_
_entity_poly.entity_id
_entity_poly.type
_entity_poly.pdbx_seq_one_letter_code
_entity_poly.pdbx_strand_id
1 'polypeptide(L)'
;DGYKKIISTMREVVGDVIVLPSISSGATDSRFLRNSGIPAYGIAVMDKNYDSTLQMTVHGRNERIDIKSLEVQAKFFVKLAQRYFGQGSW
;
A
#
# COMPACT_ATOMS: atom_id res chain seq x y z
N ASP A 1 -9.11 -5.70 12.79
CA ASP A 1 -9.26 -4.43 12.07
C ASP A 1 -8.03 -4.19 11.19
N GLY A 2 -8.14 -4.49 9.88
CA GLY A 2 -7.04 -4.36 8.92
C GLY A 2 -6.69 -2.91 8.59
N TYR A 3 -7.71 -2.03 8.54
CA TYR A 3 -7.51 -0.61 8.24
C TYR A 3 -6.67 0.09 9.32
N LYS A 4 -6.94 -0.19 10.60
CA LYS A 4 -6.10 0.33 11.70
C LYS A 4 -4.64 -0.11 11.62
N LYS A 5 -4.38 -1.35 11.19
CA LYS A 5 -3.01 -1.85 10.98
C LYS A 5 -2.31 -1.08 9.86
N ILE A 6 -3.01 -0.82 8.75
CA ILE A 6 -2.50 0.01 7.64
C ILE A 6 -2.11 1.40 8.14
N ILE A 7 -3.02 2.10 8.85
CA ILE A 7 -2.77 3.44 9.39
C ILE A 7 -1.52 3.45 10.28
N SER A 8 -1.46 2.54 11.23
CA SER A 8 -0.33 2.48 12.16
C SER A 8 0.98 2.13 11.42
N THR A 9 0.93 1.40 10.30
CA THR A 9 2.15 1.01 9.56
C THR A 9 2.61 2.19 8.72
N MET A 10 1.67 2.91 8.10
CA MET A 10 1.98 4.15 7.40
C MET A 10 2.65 5.15 8.33
N ARG A 11 2.11 5.34 9.55
CA ARG A 11 2.69 6.25 10.53
C ARG A 11 4.08 5.86 11.01
N GLU A 12 4.34 4.55 11.15
CA GLU A 12 5.67 4.04 11.51
C GLU A 12 6.70 4.23 10.38
N VAL A 13 6.30 3.97 9.13
CA VAL A 13 7.25 3.91 8.00
C VAL A 13 7.44 5.26 7.31
N VAL A 14 6.38 6.06 7.21
CA VAL A 14 6.35 7.32 6.44
C VAL A 14 6.39 8.55 7.36
N GLY A 15 5.99 8.42 8.62
CA GLY A 15 5.87 9.52 9.58
C GLY A 15 4.43 9.96 9.80
N ASP A 16 4.22 11.09 10.46
CA ASP A 16 2.87 11.56 10.78
C ASP A 16 2.11 12.01 9.53
N VAL A 17 1.31 11.10 8.98
CA VAL A 17 0.52 11.29 7.76
C VAL A 17 -0.95 10.97 7.99
N ILE A 18 -1.80 11.66 7.23
CA ILE A 18 -3.23 11.36 7.15
C ILE A 18 -3.43 10.25 6.12
N VAL A 19 -4.13 9.18 6.52
CA VAL A 19 -4.52 8.09 5.63
C VAL A 19 -6.01 8.24 5.34
N LEU A 20 -6.34 8.53 4.08
CA LEU A 20 -7.70 8.70 3.60
C LEU A 20 -8.14 7.49 2.76
N PRO A 21 -9.38 7.01 2.91
CA PRO A 21 -9.91 6.01 2.00
C PRO A 21 -10.11 6.61 0.61
N SER A 22 -9.85 5.81 -0.43
CA SER A 22 -10.18 6.16 -1.82
C SER A 22 -10.82 4.98 -2.53
N ILE A 23 -11.56 5.26 -3.59
CA ILE A 23 -12.16 4.27 -4.48
C ILE A 23 -11.50 4.45 -5.84
N SER A 24 -10.88 3.39 -6.37
CA SER A 24 -10.38 3.37 -7.74
C SER A 24 -11.48 2.88 -8.69
N SER A 25 -11.47 3.40 -9.93
CA SER A 25 -12.40 2.97 -11.00
C SER A 25 -12.03 1.61 -11.61
N GLY A 26 -10.81 1.11 -11.35
CA GLY A 26 -10.32 -0.17 -11.85
C GLY A 26 -10.87 -1.37 -11.08
N ALA A 27 -10.69 -2.56 -11.65
CA ALA A 27 -10.96 -3.83 -10.99
C ALA A 27 -9.67 -4.43 -10.42
N THR A 28 -9.76 -5.03 -9.23
CA THR A 28 -8.68 -5.81 -8.62
C THR A 28 -9.25 -7.11 -8.05
N ASP A 29 -8.37 -8.03 -7.67
CA ASP A 29 -8.76 -9.29 -7.01
C ASP A 29 -9.53 -9.08 -5.71
N SER A 30 -9.44 -7.88 -5.12
CA SER A 30 -10.24 -7.52 -3.95
C SER A 30 -11.75 -7.65 -4.17
N ARG A 31 -12.22 -7.57 -5.43
CA ARG A 31 -13.64 -7.84 -5.76
C ARG A 31 -14.05 -9.25 -5.34
N PHE A 32 -13.22 -10.26 -5.62
CA PHE A 32 -13.52 -11.65 -5.29
C PHE A 32 -13.39 -11.90 -3.78
N LEU A 33 -12.34 -11.36 -3.15
CA LEU A 33 -12.13 -11.49 -1.70
C LEU A 33 -13.29 -10.91 -0.89
N ARG A 34 -13.73 -9.69 -1.25
CA ARG A 34 -14.87 -9.05 -0.58
C ARG A 34 -16.17 -9.81 -0.80
N ASN A 35 -16.40 -10.37 -1.99
CA ASN A 35 -17.58 -11.20 -2.26
C ASN A 35 -17.62 -12.47 -1.41
N SER A 36 -16.46 -13.00 -1.01
CA SER A 36 -16.33 -14.12 -0.08
C SER A 36 -16.30 -13.70 1.39
N GLY A 37 -16.64 -12.45 1.72
CA GLY A 37 -16.70 -11.95 3.10
C GLY A 37 -15.34 -11.59 3.72
N ILE A 38 -14.25 -11.56 2.94
CA ILE A 38 -12.92 -11.20 3.42
C ILE A 38 -12.68 -9.69 3.24
N PRO A 39 -12.45 -8.92 4.31
CA PRO A 39 -12.10 -7.51 4.18
C PRO A 39 -10.76 -7.33 3.44
N ALA A 40 -10.78 -6.58 2.34
CA ALA A 40 -9.60 -6.37 1.49
C ALA A 40 -9.47 -4.89 1.05
N TYR A 41 -8.24 -4.37 1.11
CA TYR A 41 -7.88 -2.99 0.79
C TYR A 41 -6.74 -2.97 -0.23
N GLY A 42 -6.84 -2.13 -1.25
CA GLY A 42 -5.71 -1.81 -2.13
C GLY A 42 -4.79 -0.79 -1.44
N ILE A 43 -3.48 -1.03 -1.48
CA ILE A 43 -2.49 -0.15 -0.84
C ILE A 43 -1.30 0.02 -1.77
N ALA A 44 -0.96 1.27 -2.06
CA ALA A 44 0.30 1.65 -2.69
C ALA A 44 0.90 2.80 -1.88
N VAL A 45 2.18 2.67 -1.54
CA VAL A 45 2.92 3.69 -0.77
C VAL A 45 3.98 4.25 -1.69
N MET A 46 4.02 5.58 -1.80
CA MET A 46 4.98 6.30 -2.63
C MET A 46 5.83 7.22 -1.74
N ASP A 47 7.04 7.54 -2.18
CA ASP A 47 7.83 8.60 -1.54
C ASP A 47 7.10 9.95 -1.63
N LYS A 48 7.32 10.83 -0.65
CA LYS A 48 6.68 12.16 -0.62
C LYS A 48 7.00 13.02 -1.85
N ASN A 49 8.10 12.74 -2.55
CA ASN A 49 8.53 13.45 -3.76
C ASN A 49 8.24 12.64 -5.04
N TYR A 50 7.37 11.64 -4.96
CA TYR A 50 6.97 10.84 -6.12
C TYR A 50 6.41 11.73 -7.23
N ASP A 51 6.94 11.55 -8.44
CA ASP A 51 6.42 12.18 -9.65
C ASP A 51 5.10 11.52 -10.05
N SER A 52 3.99 12.22 -9.82
CA SER A 52 2.65 11.73 -10.11
C SER A 52 2.40 11.46 -11.59
N THR A 53 3.21 12.02 -12.51
CA THR A 53 3.07 11.74 -13.95
C THR A 53 3.40 10.29 -14.29
N LEU A 54 4.17 9.60 -13.45
CA LEU A 54 4.49 8.17 -13.63
C LEU A 54 3.26 7.26 -13.51
N GLN A 55 2.16 7.71 -12.87
CA GLN A 55 0.91 6.93 -12.82
C GLN A 55 0.32 6.71 -14.21
N MET A 56 0.53 7.64 -15.15
CA MET A 56 0.07 7.50 -16.55
C MET A 56 0.85 6.41 -17.31
N THR A 57 1.95 5.92 -16.75
CA THR A 57 2.75 4.86 -17.37
C THR A 57 2.24 3.46 -17.02
N VAL A 58 1.31 3.33 -16.07
CA VAL A 58 0.69 2.05 -15.72
C VAL A 58 -0.06 1.50 -16.92
N HIS A 59 0.28 0.29 -17.35
CA HIS A 59 -0.17 -0.33 -18.61
C HIS A 59 0.25 0.42 -19.89
N GLY A 60 1.18 1.36 -19.77
CA GLY A 60 1.71 2.17 -20.86
C GLY A 60 3.13 1.80 -21.26
N ARG A 61 3.72 2.59 -22.15
CA ARG A 61 5.11 2.41 -22.56
C ARG A 61 6.05 2.85 -21.43
N ASN A 62 7.07 2.04 -21.14
CA ASN A 62 8.09 2.32 -20.12
C ASN A 62 7.49 2.54 -18.72
N GLU A 63 6.55 1.66 -18.32
CA GLU A 63 6.03 1.58 -16.96
C GLU A 63 7.18 1.48 -15.96
N ARG A 64 7.20 2.38 -14.97
CA ARG A 64 8.28 2.47 -13.99
C ARG A 64 7.84 3.20 -12.72
N ILE A 65 8.67 3.07 -11.70
CA ILE A 65 8.56 3.75 -10.41
C ILE A 65 9.95 4.27 -10.02
N ASP A 66 10.03 5.30 -9.18
CA ASP A 66 11.32 5.70 -8.62
C ASP A 66 11.79 4.75 -7.51
N ILE A 67 13.11 4.70 -7.29
CA ILE A 67 13.73 3.78 -6.34
C ILE A 67 13.28 4.06 -4.90
N LYS A 68 13.07 5.32 -4.52
CA LYS A 68 12.68 5.67 -3.14
C LYS A 68 11.27 5.18 -2.82
N SER A 69 10.34 5.31 -3.77
CA SER A 69 8.99 4.76 -3.65
C SER A 69 9.00 3.24 -3.52
N LEU A 70 9.84 2.55 -4.32
CA LEU A 70 10.02 1.11 -4.20
C LEU A 70 10.55 0.71 -2.81
N GLU A 71 11.56 1.42 -2.30
CA GLU A 71 12.14 1.16 -0.98
C GLU A 71 11.14 1.36 0.17
N VAL A 72 10.40 2.48 0.17
CA VAL A 72 9.43 2.75 1.24
C VAL A 72 8.25 1.78 1.17
N GLN A 73 7.82 1.39 -0.02
CA GLN A 73 6.76 0.40 -0.21
C GLN A 73 7.19 -0.99 0.30
N ALA A 74 8.42 -1.42 -0.01
CA ALA A 74 8.95 -2.68 0.50
C ALA A 74 9.01 -2.70 2.03
N LYS A 75 9.54 -1.61 2.64
CA LYS A 75 9.57 -1.45 4.10
C LYS A 75 8.16 -1.51 4.71
N PHE A 76 7.20 -0.83 4.08
CA PHE A 76 5.80 -0.85 4.50
C PHE A 76 5.22 -2.27 4.49
N PHE A 77 5.41 -3.04 3.42
CA PHE A 77 4.85 -4.39 3.34
C PHE A 77 5.48 -5.35 4.35
N VAL A 78 6.80 -5.29 4.57
CA VAL A 78 7.46 -6.10 5.60
C VAL A 78 6.90 -5.77 6.99
N LYS A 79 6.77 -4.49 7.34
CA LYS A 79 6.21 -4.06 8.62
C LYS A 79 4.76 -4.44 8.80
N LEU A 80 3.96 -4.31 7.73
CA LEU A 80 2.56 -4.70 7.75
C LEU A 80 2.43 -6.22 7.97
N ALA A 81 3.22 -7.03 7.26
CA ALA A 81 3.26 -8.48 7.42
C ALA A 81 3.64 -8.88 8.84
N GLN A 82 4.75 -8.34 9.37
CA GLN A 82 5.17 -8.56 10.77
C GLN A 82 4.03 -8.26 11.76
N ARG A 83 3.29 -7.17 11.53
CA ARG A 83 2.15 -6.81 12.39
C ARG A 83 0.95 -7.76 12.27
N TYR A 84 0.76 -8.42 11.14
CA TYR A 84 -0.26 -9.46 11.00
C TYR A 84 0.15 -10.75 11.71
N PHE A 85 1.44 -11.10 11.69
CA PHE A 85 1.96 -12.31 12.35
C PHE A 85 2.24 -12.14 13.86
N GLY A 86 2.22 -10.90 14.37
CA GLY A 86 2.56 -10.59 15.77
C GLY A 86 4.08 -10.46 15.98
N GLN A 87 4.52 -10.04 17.18
CA GLN A 87 5.94 -10.03 17.58
C GLN A 87 6.49 -11.46 17.79
N GLY A 88 6.24 -12.37 16.84
CA GLY A 88 6.92 -13.66 16.80
C GLY A 88 8.39 -13.41 16.48
N SER A 89 9.27 -13.88 17.37
CA SER A 89 10.71 -13.94 17.14
C SER A 89 11.00 -14.68 15.84
N TRP A 90 11.59 -13.97 14.88
CA TRP A 90 12.27 -14.54 13.71
C TRP A 90 13.75 -14.69 14.03
#